data_AF-A0A8S3FVN9-F1
#
_entry.id   AF-A0A8S3FVN9-F1
#
_cell.length_a   1.000
_cell.length_b   1.000
_cell.length_c   1.000
_cell.angle_alpha   90.00
_cell.angle_beta   90.00
_cell.angle_gamma   90.00
#
_symmetry.space_group_name_H-M   'P 1'
#
loop_
_entity.id
_entity.type
_entity.pdbx_description
1 polymer ?
#
loop_
_entity_poly.entity_id
_entity_poly.type
_entity_poly.pdbx_seq_one_letter_code
_entity_poly.pdbx_strand_id
1 'polypeptide(L)'
;SGFDNILKPLLARNKALPSTNADVAAGHVDGKWDSSCPSDLVRDLVAAKFNIHRSFFNSSGDMCFCESCHKMSGNKTVYSRGIPPSRYAIPIGWVRIGLKVHEGIAESNEIFKKWHISYHGTTANNIEPIFRGGLHLLKPGDVALGGAAIGVRPGHIPQVISRTNRYTGMEELFDINQIFTSPSIRYASHPAYTQQFIVDHPQRPGVLLGMRFVFHCRQRPGSYKIGHETVGAR
;
A
#
# COMPACT_ATOMS: atom_id res chain seq x y z
N SER A 1 -14.92 20.86 -8.29
CA SER A 1 -16.13 20.42 -7.57
C SER A 1 -16.60 19.00 -7.92
N GLY A 2 -15.96 18.24 -8.83
CA GLY A 2 -16.30 16.82 -9.09
C GLY A 2 -15.53 15.77 -8.27
N PHE A 3 -14.34 16.10 -7.77
CA PHE A 3 -13.43 15.16 -7.08
C PHE A 3 -14.00 14.68 -5.72
N ASP A 4 -14.69 15.55 -4.98
CA ASP A 4 -15.30 15.22 -3.69
C ASP A 4 -16.53 14.30 -3.81
N ASN A 5 -17.25 14.35 -4.95
CA ASN A 5 -18.41 13.50 -5.21
C ASN A 5 -18.00 12.05 -5.53
N ILE A 6 -16.77 11.81 -5.97
CA ILE A 6 -16.24 10.48 -6.31
C ILE A 6 -15.59 9.81 -5.08
N LEU A 7 -14.85 10.58 -4.27
CA LEU A 7 -14.11 10.05 -3.11
C LEU A 7 -15.00 9.77 -1.89
N LYS A 8 -16.07 10.54 -1.66
CA LYS A 8 -16.98 10.30 -0.53
C LYS A 8 -17.65 8.91 -0.59
N PRO A 9 -18.25 8.47 -1.72
CA PRO A 9 -18.80 7.12 -1.84
C PRO A 9 -17.74 6.02 -1.73
N LEU A 10 -16.55 6.22 -2.31
CA LEU A 10 -15.46 5.24 -2.30
C LEU A 10 -14.92 5.03 -0.87
N LEU A 11 -14.74 6.11 -0.11
CA LEU A 11 -14.37 6.04 1.30
C LEU A 11 -15.50 5.47 2.18
N ALA A 12 -16.77 5.72 1.86
CA ALA A 12 -17.91 5.15 2.56
C ALA A 12 -18.04 3.64 2.32
N ARG A 13 -17.88 3.17 1.08
CA ARG A 13 -17.86 1.74 0.73
C ARG A 13 -16.64 1.02 1.29
N ASN A 14 -15.49 1.69 1.32
CA ASN A 14 -14.33 1.20 2.05
C ASN A 14 -14.60 1.00 3.53
N LYS A 15 -15.59 1.67 4.18
CA LYS A 15 -15.98 1.35 5.56
C LYS A 15 -16.66 -0.02 5.66
N ALA A 16 -17.38 -0.43 4.61
CA ALA A 16 -18.16 -1.67 4.53
C ALA A 16 -17.34 -2.90 4.09
N LEU A 17 -16.11 -2.71 3.58
CA LEU A 17 -15.16 -3.83 3.50
C LEU A 17 -14.98 -4.44 4.90
N PRO A 18 -14.64 -5.72 5.06
CA PRO A 18 -14.32 -6.30 6.36
C PRO A 18 -13.20 -5.52 7.04
N SER A 19 -13.23 -5.34 8.36
CA SER A 19 -12.04 -4.82 9.07
C SER A 19 -10.94 -5.84 8.83
N THR A 20 -9.70 -5.40 8.63
CA THR A 20 -8.56 -6.29 8.37
C THR A 20 -8.31 -7.31 9.48
N ASN A 21 -9.05 -7.21 10.58
CA ASN A 21 -9.00 -8.09 11.74
C ASN A 21 -10.14 -9.12 11.78
N ALA A 22 -11.19 -9.02 10.95
CA ALA A 22 -12.36 -9.88 11.06
C ALA A 22 -12.27 -11.20 10.26
N ASP A 23 -11.45 -11.27 9.20
CA ASP A 23 -11.39 -12.43 8.31
C ASP A 23 -10.02 -13.11 8.29
N VAL A 24 -9.52 -13.52 9.47
CA VAL A 24 -8.37 -14.43 9.59
C VAL A 24 -8.89 -15.83 9.96
N ALA A 25 -9.62 -16.46 9.04
CA ALA A 25 -10.07 -17.83 9.18
C ALA A 25 -9.33 -18.72 8.17
N ALA A 26 -8.15 -19.19 8.56
CA ALA A 26 -7.56 -20.49 8.19
C ALA A 26 -6.17 -20.62 8.85
N GLY A 27 -6.14 -21.19 10.05
CA GLY A 27 -4.93 -21.77 10.64
C GLY A 27 -3.94 -20.82 11.35
N HIS A 28 -4.34 -19.63 11.79
CA HIS A 28 -3.48 -18.76 12.60
C HIS A 28 -3.78 -18.88 14.09
N VAL A 29 -2.72 -19.01 14.89
CA VAL A 29 -2.77 -18.87 16.34
C VAL A 29 -3.32 -17.48 16.64
N ASP A 30 -4.40 -17.47 17.42
CA ASP A 30 -5.17 -16.31 17.89
C ASP A 30 -4.32 -15.45 18.84
N GLY A 31 -3.26 -14.85 18.32
CA GLY A 31 -2.40 -13.93 19.04
C GLY A 31 -2.98 -12.52 18.91
N LYS A 32 -3.86 -12.11 19.83
CA LYS A 32 -4.08 -10.67 20.05
C LYS A 32 -2.70 -10.05 20.25
N TRP A 33 -2.31 -9.14 19.35
CA TRP A 33 -1.13 -8.31 19.54
C TRP A 33 -1.24 -7.69 20.93
N ASP A 34 -0.24 -7.91 21.79
CA ASP A 34 -0.24 -7.31 23.12
C ASP A 34 -0.33 -5.79 22.97
N SER A 35 -0.87 -5.10 23.97
CA SER A 35 -1.20 -3.68 23.89
C SER A 35 0.01 -2.73 23.68
N SER A 36 1.22 -3.26 23.48
CA SER A 36 2.43 -2.48 23.21
C SER A 36 2.52 -2.00 21.76
N CYS A 37 3.19 -0.86 21.56
CA CYS A 37 3.39 -0.27 20.24
C CYS A 37 4.32 -1.16 19.38
N PRO A 38 3.90 -1.60 18.18
CA PRO A 38 4.71 -2.47 17.31
C PRO A 38 5.89 -1.79 16.61
N SER A 39 6.16 -0.50 16.85
CA SER A 39 7.12 0.29 16.07
C SER A 39 8.51 -0.34 16.02
N ASP A 40 9.00 -0.78 17.17
CA ASP A 40 10.38 -1.24 17.31
C ASP A 40 10.52 -2.65 16.74
N LEU A 41 9.55 -3.51 17.05
CA LEU A 41 9.49 -4.90 16.57
C LEU A 41 9.37 -4.99 15.05
N VAL A 42 8.59 -4.11 14.40
CA VAL A 42 8.40 -4.20 12.94
C VAL A 42 9.71 -3.99 12.18
N ARG A 43 10.60 -3.12 12.64
CA ARG A 43 11.91 -2.90 11.98
C ARG A 43 12.80 -4.15 12.08
N ASP A 44 12.81 -4.81 13.24
CA ASP A 44 13.56 -6.06 13.44
C ASP A 44 12.99 -7.19 12.58
N LEU A 45 11.67 -7.29 12.47
CA LEU A 45 11.01 -8.29 11.60
C LEU A 45 11.39 -8.10 10.13
N VAL A 46 11.45 -6.85 9.65
CA VAL A 46 11.87 -6.56 8.27
C VAL A 46 13.33 -6.96 8.05
N ALA A 47 14.22 -6.60 8.98
CA ALA A 47 15.63 -6.94 8.89
C ALA A 47 15.89 -8.44 8.98
N ALA A 48 15.12 -9.17 9.78
CA ALA A 48 15.21 -10.62 9.89
C ALA A 48 14.65 -11.35 8.66
N LYS A 49 13.59 -10.82 8.05
CA LYS A 49 12.91 -11.47 6.92
C LYS A 49 13.53 -11.20 5.56
N PHE A 50 14.04 -9.99 5.35
CA PHE A 50 14.48 -9.53 4.03
C PHE A 50 15.92 -9.08 4.05
N ASN A 51 16.67 -9.46 3.01
CA ASN A 51 18.02 -9.00 2.80
C ASN A 51 18.04 -7.61 2.12
N ILE A 52 17.63 -6.58 2.87
CA ILE A 52 17.56 -5.19 2.40
C ILE A 52 18.65 -4.37 3.10
N HIS A 53 19.50 -3.72 2.30
CA HIS A 53 20.57 -2.89 2.84
C HIS A 53 20.03 -1.68 3.60
N ARG A 54 20.62 -1.36 4.77
CA ARG A 54 20.15 -0.30 5.67
C ARG A 54 20.06 1.09 5.03
N SER A 55 20.83 1.34 3.96
CA SER A 55 20.85 2.63 3.25
C SER A 55 19.53 2.99 2.56
N PHE A 56 18.63 2.02 2.37
CA PHE A 56 17.30 2.26 1.83
C PHE A 56 16.32 2.83 2.86
N PHE A 57 16.69 2.87 4.14
CA PHE A 57 15.79 3.34 5.20
C PHE A 57 16.17 4.74 5.70
N ASN A 58 15.16 5.48 6.15
CA ASN A 58 15.29 6.77 6.79
C ASN A 58 14.32 6.85 7.98
N SER A 59 14.84 6.78 9.20
CA SER A 59 14.02 6.74 10.42
C SER A 59 13.19 7.99 10.66
N SER A 60 13.53 9.14 10.06
CA SER A 60 12.69 10.35 10.16
C SER A 60 11.33 10.18 9.47
N GLY A 61 11.19 9.19 8.59
CA GLY A 61 9.94 8.80 7.96
C GLY A 61 9.11 7.78 8.74
N ASP A 62 9.67 7.19 9.81
CA ASP A 62 8.98 6.16 10.59
C ASP A 62 7.74 6.75 11.28
N MET A 63 6.66 5.96 11.32
CA MET A 63 5.43 6.38 11.99
C MET A 63 4.60 5.17 12.38
N CYS A 64 4.18 5.09 13.65
CA CYS A 64 3.25 4.07 14.10
C CYS A 64 1.80 4.58 14.02
N PHE A 65 0.95 3.78 13.40
CA PHE A 65 -0.49 4.01 13.31
C PHE A 65 -1.28 2.90 14.00
N CYS A 66 -0.67 2.14 14.92
CA CYS A 66 -1.41 1.18 15.75
C CYS A 66 -2.55 1.90 16.50
N GLU A 67 -3.55 1.15 16.96
CA GLU A 67 -4.72 1.75 17.61
C GLU A 67 -4.36 2.67 18.78
N SER A 68 -3.38 2.26 19.60
CA SER A 68 -2.91 3.04 20.74
C SER A 68 -2.28 4.36 20.30
N CYS A 69 -1.32 4.32 19.36
CA CYS A 69 -0.68 5.52 18.81
C CYS A 69 -1.70 6.45 18.12
N HIS A 70 -2.65 5.88 17.39
CA HIS A 70 -3.68 6.67 16.73
C HIS A 70 -4.60 7.37 17.74
N LYS A 71 -5.10 6.65 18.75
CA LYS A 71 -5.94 7.20 19.82
C LYS A 71 -5.23 8.34 20.57
N MET A 72 -3.96 8.15 20.94
CA MET A 72 -3.16 9.18 21.60
C MET A 72 -2.95 10.42 20.73
N SER A 73 -2.77 10.25 19.42
CA SER A 73 -2.53 11.35 18.50
C SER A 73 -3.77 12.24 18.24
N GLY A 74 -4.98 11.74 18.49
CA GLY A 74 -6.24 12.44 18.17
C GLY A 74 -6.44 12.74 16.68
N ASN A 75 -5.65 12.12 15.81
CA ASN A 75 -5.65 12.40 14.38
C ASN A 75 -6.96 11.98 13.70
N LYS A 76 -7.26 12.58 12.54
CA LYS A 76 -8.38 12.15 11.69
C LYS A 76 -8.05 10.82 11.03
N THR A 77 -9.08 10.08 10.61
CA THR A 77 -8.89 8.83 9.85
C THR A 77 -8.67 9.08 8.35
N VAL A 78 -8.99 10.29 7.88
CA VAL A 78 -8.86 10.73 6.48
C VAL A 78 -8.29 12.15 6.45
N TYR A 79 -7.33 12.39 5.56
CA TYR A 79 -6.72 13.70 5.32
C TYR A 79 -6.75 14.06 3.83
N SER A 80 -6.54 15.33 3.52
CA SER A 80 -6.30 15.82 2.16
C SER A 80 -4.85 16.30 2.03
N ARG A 81 -4.14 15.89 0.98
CA ARG A 81 -2.75 16.26 0.67
C ARG A 81 -2.54 16.43 -0.83
N GLY A 82 -1.45 17.11 -1.21
CA GLY A 82 -1.11 17.41 -2.61
C GLY A 82 -1.80 18.66 -3.15
N ILE A 83 -1.43 19.04 -4.38
CA ILE A 83 -1.93 20.23 -5.08
C ILE A 83 -2.31 19.84 -6.52
N PRO A 84 -3.61 19.81 -6.89
CA PRO A 84 -4.78 20.07 -6.03
C PRO A 84 -4.93 19.04 -4.91
N PRO A 85 -5.62 19.35 -3.79
CA PRO A 85 -5.78 18.42 -2.68
C PRO A 85 -6.53 17.14 -3.10
N SER A 86 -6.00 15.98 -2.69
CA SER A 86 -6.65 14.67 -2.82
C SER A 86 -6.75 13.99 -1.46
N ARG A 87 -7.88 13.31 -1.24
CA ARG A 87 -8.18 12.62 0.03
C ARG A 87 -7.56 11.23 0.07
N TYR A 88 -7.04 10.85 1.22
CA TYR A 88 -6.50 9.51 1.47
C TYR A 88 -6.80 9.06 2.91
N ALA A 89 -6.91 7.75 3.11
CA ALA A 89 -7.10 7.15 4.42
C ALA A 89 -5.74 6.96 5.11
N ILE A 90 -5.69 7.29 6.40
CA ILE A 90 -4.53 7.01 7.27
C ILE A 90 -4.46 5.51 7.52
N PRO A 91 -3.26 4.90 7.58
CA PRO A 91 -3.15 3.46 7.67
C PRO A 91 -3.24 2.96 9.11
N ILE A 92 -4.40 3.16 9.74
CA ILE A 92 -4.66 2.73 11.12
C ILE A 92 -4.47 1.21 11.23
N GLY A 93 -3.75 0.77 12.26
CA GLY A 93 -3.32 -0.62 12.45
C GLY A 93 -1.96 -0.96 11.84
N TRP A 94 -1.27 -0.02 11.19
CA TRP A 94 0.00 -0.27 10.51
C TRP A 94 1.18 0.46 11.17
N VAL A 95 2.39 -0.03 10.89
CA VAL A 95 3.64 0.70 11.11
C VAL A 95 4.21 1.07 9.75
N ARG A 96 4.57 2.35 9.58
CA ARG A 96 5.33 2.80 8.43
C ARG A 96 6.81 2.82 8.80
N ILE A 97 7.61 2.12 8.00
CA ILE A 97 9.06 2.28 7.97
C ILE A 97 9.39 3.29 6.87
N GLY A 98 10.11 4.35 7.23
CA GLY A 98 10.56 5.38 6.31
C GLY A 98 11.62 4.85 5.35
N LEU A 99 11.43 5.13 4.07
CA LEU A 99 12.38 4.81 3.01
C LEU A 99 13.16 6.07 2.63
N LYS A 100 14.44 5.89 2.28
CA LYS A 100 15.25 6.95 1.70
C LYS A 100 14.74 7.21 0.27
N VAL A 101 14.39 8.47 -0.01
CA VAL A 101 14.03 8.92 -1.34
C VAL A 101 15.19 9.69 -1.95
N HIS A 102 15.18 9.86 -3.27
CA HIS A 102 16.17 10.71 -3.94
C HIS A 102 15.87 12.19 -3.61
N GLU A 103 16.59 12.74 -2.63
CA GLU A 103 16.35 14.08 -2.04
C GLU A 103 16.26 15.17 -3.11
N GLY A 104 17.22 15.25 -4.04
CA GLY A 104 17.18 16.26 -5.11
C GLY A 104 15.98 16.16 -6.07
N ILE A 105 15.40 14.97 -6.25
CA ILE A 105 14.16 14.79 -7.04
C ILE A 105 12.96 15.18 -6.18
N ALA A 106 12.96 14.78 -4.91
CA ALA A 106 11.90 15.08 -3.96
C ALA A 106 11.74 16.58 -3.72
N GLU A 107 12.84 17.31 -3.57
CA GLU A 107 12.87 18.75 -3.37
C GLU A 107 12.49 19.52 -4.64
N SER A 108 13.12 19.22 -5.77
CA SER A 108 12.87 19.93 -7.04
C SER A 108 11.42 19.79 -7.53
N ASN A 109 10.75 18.69 -7.20
CA ASN A 109 9.34 18.45 -7.53
C ASN A 109 8.38 18.78 -6.37
N GLU A 110 8.90 19.25 -5.22
CA GLU A 110 8.18 19.44 -3.96
C GLU A 110 7.26 18.23 -3.63
N ILE A 111 7.76 17.00 -3.81
CA ILE A 111 6.95 15.76 -3.82
C ILE A 111 6.08 15.66 -2.56
N PHE A 112 6.66 15.89 -1.39
CA PHE A 112 5.94 15.71 -0.12
C PHE A 112 4.80 16.72 0.08
N LYS A 113 4.84 17.87 -0.61
CA LYS A 113 3.84 18.94 -0.57
C LYS A 113 2.84 18.85 -1.71
N LYS A 114 3.33 18.68 -2.95
CA LYS A 114 2.52 18.74 -4.18
C LYS A 114 1.89 17.39 -4.54
N TRP A 115 2.51 16.26 -4.20
CA TRP A 115 2.06 14.96 -4.69
C TRP A 115 1.05 14.30 -3.76
N HIS A 116 0.13 13.55 -4.36
CA HIS A 116 -0.90 12.80 -3.66
C HIS A 116 -0.31 11.58 -2.94
N ILE A 117 -1.01 11.11 -1.92
CA ILE A 117 -0.66 9.89 -1.18
C ILE A 117 -1.52 8.74 -1.71
N SER A 118 -0.87 7.59 -1.92
CA SER A 118 -1.55 6.34 -2.24
C SER A 118 -0.78 5.14 -1.70
N TYR A 119 -1.37 3.97 -1.86
CA TYR A 119 -0.88 2.71 -1.33
C TYR A 119 -0.85 1.67 -2.44
N HIS A 120 0.23 0.88 -2.50
CA HIS A 120 0.38 -0.23 -3.44
C HIS A 120 0.60 -1.53 -2.68
N GLY A 121 -0.37 -2.44 -2.77
CA GLY A 121 -0.28 -3.78 -2.22
C GLY A 121 0.59 -4.68 -3.08
N THR A 122 1.41 -5.51 -2.45
CA THR A 122 2.26 -6.48 -3.15
C THR A 122 2.46 -7.74 -2.31
N THR A 123 3.12 -8.75 -2.87
CA THR A 123 3.47 -9.98 -2.15
C THR A 123 4.89 -9.89 -1.59
N ALA A 124 5.18 -10.67 -0.54
CA ALA A 124 6.52 -10.69 0.07
C ALA A 124 7.65 -10.95 -0.93
N ASN A 125 7.40 -11.84 -1.90
CA ASN A 125 8.36 -12.22 -2.94
C ASN A 125 8.78 -11.05 -3.84
N ASN A 126 7.98 -9.97 -3.88
CA ASN A 126 8.27 -8.79 -4.70
C ASN A 126 9.05 -7.71 -3.94
N ILE A 127 9.18 -7.82 -2.61
CA ILE A 127 9.80 -6.76 -1.81
C ILE A 127 11.27 -6.61 -2.17
N GLU A 128 12.10 -7.64 -2.02
CA GLU A 128 13.53 -7.55 -2.35
C GLU A 128 13.81 -7.17 -3.82
N PRO A 129 13.11 -7.72 -4.83
CA PRO A 129 13.23 -7.23 -6.21
C PRO A 129 12.96 -5.73 -6.36
N ILE A 130 11.94 -5.18 -5.70
CA ILE A 130 11.64 -3.73 -5.76
C ILE A 130 12.78 -2.92 -5.15
N PHE A 131 13.35 -3.36 -4.02
CA PHE A 131 14.52 -2.68 -3.42
C PHE A 131 15.75 -2.78 -4.33
N ARG A 132 16.04 -3.96 -4.90
CA ARG A 132 17.14 -4.14 -5.87
C ARG A 132 16.98 -3.29 -7.12
N GLY A 133 15.74 -3.08 -7.56
CA GLY A 133 15.39 -2.20 -8.69
C GLY A 133 15.42 -0.70 -8.36
N GLY A 134 15.90 -0.29 -7.18
CA GLY A 134 15.99 1.11 -6.79
C GLY A 134 14.67 1.72 -6.31
N LEU A 135 13.80 0.92 -5.70
CA LEU A 135 12.44 1.30 -5.27
C LEU A 135 11.51 1.69 -6.43
N HIS A 136 11.77 1.16 -7.62
CA HIS A 136 10.88 1.29 -8.77
C HIS A 136 9.78 0.23 -8.72
N LEU A 137 8.53 0.67 -8.79
CA LEU A 137 7.40 -0.19 -9.07
C LEU A 137 7.36 -0.46 -10.58
N LEU A 138 7.40 -1.73 -10.94
CA LEU A 138 7.32 -2.20 -12.32
C LEU A 138 5.89 -2.64 -12.63
N LYS A 139 5.44 -2.37 -13.85
CA LYS A 139 4.14 -2.83 -14.37
C LYS A 139 4.32 -4.11 -15.21
N PRO A 140 3.26 -4.89 -15.45
CA PRO A 140 3.32 -5.98 -16.41
C PRO A 140 3.87 -5.52 -17.76
N GLY A 141 4.76 -6.33 -18.35
CA GLY A 141 5.52 -6.00 -19.56
C GLY A 141 6.90 -5.34 -19.30
N ASP A 142 7.14 -4.80 -18.11
CA ASP A 142 8.47 -4.31 -17.74
C ASP A 142 9.44 -5.49 -17.47
N VAL A 143 10.73 -5.24 -17.60
CA VAL A 143 11.80 -6.20 -17.28
C VAL A 143 12.50 -5.77 -16.01
N ALA A 144 12.52 -6.63 -15.00
CA ALA A 144 13.21 -6.39 -13.74
C ALA A 144 14.73 -6.43 -13.89
N LEU A 145 15.43 -5.82 -12.95
CA LEU A 145 16.89 -5.90 -12.86
C LEU A 145 17.30 -7.36 -12.66
N GLY A 146 17.94 -7.96 -13.67
CA GLY A 146 18.20 -9.41 -13.76
C GLY A 146 17.49 -10.12 -14.92
N GLY A 147 16.71 -9.40 -15.75
CA GLY A 147 16.17 -9.92 -17.02
C GLY A 147 14.81 -10.62 -16.92
N ALA A 148 14.25 -10.75 -15.71
CA ALA A 148 12.92 -11.36 -15.53
C ALA A 148 11.81 -10.39 -15.97
N ALA A 149 11.00 -10.81 -16.94
CA ALA A 149 9.82 -10.06 -17.35
C ALA A 149 8.70 -10.15 -16.29
N ILE A 150 8.05 -9.02 -16.01
CA ILE A 150 6.89 -8.97 -15.12
C ILE A 150 5.65 -9.37 -15.92
N GLY A 151 5.09 -10.53 -15.59
CA GLY A 151 3.87 -11.05 -16.21
C GLY A 151 2.59 -10.58 -15.50
N VAL A 152 1.47 -10.74 -16.21
CA VAL A 152 0.13 -10.63 -15.63
C VAL A 152 -0.12 -11.86 -14.76
N ARG A 153 -0.54 -11.66 -13.50
CA ARG A 153 -0.82 -12.78 -12.59
C ARG A 153 -2.09 -13.54 -13.02
N PRO A 154 -2.15 -14.87 -12.83
CA PRO A 154 -3.37 -15.64 -13.03
C PRO A 154 -4.58 -15.02 -12.30
N GLY A 155 -5.76 -15.06 -12.92
CA GLY A 155 -6.99 -14.47 -12.38
C GLY A 155 -7.18 -12.97 -12.63
N HIS A 156 -6.24 -12.31 -13.34
CA HIS A 156 -6.40 -10.93 -13.80
C HIS A 156 -6.80 -10.88 -15.28
N ILE A 157 -7.47 -9.80 -15.69
CA ILE A 157 -7.94 -9.57 -17.07
C ILE A 157 -6.72 -9.46 -17.99
N PRO A 158 -6.43 -10.41 -18.88
CA PRO A 158 -5.13 -10.48 -19.57
C PRO A 158 -5.01 -9.53 -20.76
N GLN A 159 -6.10 -8.85 -21.14
CA GLN A 159 -6.21 -8.06 -22.36
C GLN A 159 -6.81 -6.69 -22.08
N VAL A 160 -6.55 -5.74 -22.97
CA VAL A 160 -7.21 -4.44 -22.96
C VAL A 160 -8.70 -4.67 -23.21
N ILE A 161 -9.55 -4.10 -22.35
CA ILE A 161 -11.01 -4.17 -22.51
C ILE A 161 -11.60 -2.77 -22.64
N SER A 162 -12.69 -2.62 -23.40
CA SER A 162 -13.52 -1.42 -23.31
C SER A 162 -14.46 -1.54 -22.12
N ARG A 163 -14.62 -0.46 -21.36
CA ARG A 163 -15.60 -0.37 -20.28
C ARG A 163 -16.09 1.06 -20.10
N THR A 164 -17.32 1.22 -19.62
CA THR A 164 -17.79 2.51 -19.10
C THR A 164 -17.20 2.77 -17.73
N ASN A 165 -16.46 3.86 -17.56
CA ASN A 165 -15.92 4.28 -16.28
C ASN A 165 -17.06 4.78 -15.36
N ARG A 166 -17.45 4.02 -14.34
CA ARG A 166 -18.48 4.32 -13.33
C ARG A 166 -18.27 5.65 -12.59
N TYR A 167 -17.07 6.22 -12.60
CA TYR A 167 -16.80 7.51 -11.96
C TYR A 167 -16.92 8.70 -12.91
N THR A 168 -16.60 8.52 -14.19
CA THR A 168 -16.66 9.61 -15.19
C THR A 168 -17.86 9.49 -16.12
N GLY A 169 -18.50 8.33 -16.21
CA GLY A 169 -19.55 7.98 -17.19
C GLY A 169 -19.02 7.74 -18.61
N MET A 170 -17.71 7.80 -18.82
CA MET A 170 -17.11 7.76 -20.16
C MET A 170 -16.61 6.36 -20.52
N GLU A 171 -16.72 5.97 -21.79
CA GLU A 171 -16.02 4.79 -22.30
C GLU A 171 -14.50 4.96 -22.18
N GLU A 172 -13.82 3.92 -21.69
CA GLU A 172 -12.37 3.86 -21.59
C GLU A 172 -11.84 2.49 -22.03
N LEU A 173 -10.66 2.50 -22.65
CA LEU A 173 -9.84 1.31 -22.81
C LEU A 173 -9.08 1.07 -21.49
N PHE A 174 -9.42 -0.01 -20.80
CA PHE A 174 -8.76 -0.45 -19.60
C PHE A 174 -7.65 -1.44 -19.95
N ASP A 175 -6.40 -0.96 -19.87
CA ASP A 175 -5.20 -1.78 -19.96
C ASP A 175 -4.71 -2.15 -18.56
N ILE A 176 -4.42 -3.42 -18.31
CA ILE A 176 -3.86 -3.89 -17.04
C ILE A 176 -2.35 -3.66 -16.92
N ASN A 177 -1.67 -3.29 -18.01
CA ASN A 177 -0.25 -2.92 -18.03
C ASN A 177 -0.07 -1.53 -17.43
N GLN A 178 -0.43 -1.37 -16.15
CA GLN A 178 -0.29 -0.14 -15.39
C GLN A 178 -0.07 -0.46 -13.91
N ILE A 179 0.39 0.53 -13.15
CA ILE A 179 0.58 0.41 -11.70
C ILE A 179 -0.73 0.79 -11.02
N PHE A 180 -1.29 -0.15 -10.26
CA PHE A 180 -2.49 0.09 -9.46
C PHE A 180 -2.12 0.55 -8.05
N THR A 181 -2.74 1.63 -7.62
CA THR A 181 -2.61 2.16 -6.26
C THR A 181 -3.97 2.60 -5.75
N SER A 182 -4.15 2.63 -4.44
CA SER A 182 -5.37 3.14 -3.82
C SER A 182 -5.08 4.27 -2.84
N PRO A 183 -5.91 5.31 -2.72
CA PRO A 183 -5.84 6.26 -1.61
C PRO A 183 -6.25 5.62 -0.27
N SER A 184 -6.66 4.35 -0.26
CA SER A 184 -7.05 3.60 0.94
C SER A 184 -6.13 2.41 1.16
N ILE A 185 -5.43 2.38 2.29
CA ILE A 185 -4.60 1.20 2.62
C ILE A 185 -5.47 -0.04 2.78
N ARG A 186 -6.70 0.09 3.29
CA ARG A 186 -7.62 -1.04 3.50
C ARG A 186 -7.90 -1.76 2.19
N TYR A 187 -8.05 -0.98 1.13
CA TYR A 187 -8.22 -1.50 -0.21
C TYR A 187 -6.91 -2.12 -0.73
N ALA A 188 -5.79 -1.39 -0.62
CA ALA A 188 -4.48 -1.87 -1.08
C ALA A 188 -3.99 -3.13 -0.32
N SER A 189 -4.42 -3.33 0.92
CA SER A 189 -4.09 -4.47 1.76
C SER A 189 -5.07 -5.64 1.61
N HIS A 190 -6.05 -5.56 0.71
CA HIS A 190 -6.99 -6.66 0.47
C HIS A 190 -6.22 -7.94 0.07
N PRO A 191 -6.65 -9.15 0.51
CA PRO A 191 -5.94 -10.40 0.23
C PRO A 191 -5.64 -10.68 -1.26
N ALA A 192 -6.45 -10.12 -2.16
CA ALA A 192 -6.21 -10.19 -3.61
C ALA A 192 -4.93 -9.46 -4.08
N TYR A 193 -4.48 -8.43 -3.34
CA TYR A 193 -3.30 -7.63 -3.68
C TYR A 193 -2.12 -7.92 -2.74
N THR A 194 -2.41 -8.12 -1.46
CA THR A 194 -1.41 -8.32 -0.41
C THR A 194 -1.69 -9.63 0.31
N GLN A 195 -0.84 -10.62 0.08
CA GLN A 195 -0.89 -11.89 0.80
C GLN A 195 -0.16 -11.77 2.13
N GLN A 196 -0.78 -12.31 3.18
CA GLN A 196 -0.12 -12.45 4.48
C GLN A 196 0.93 -13.55 4.40
N PHE A 197 2.02 -13.38 5.12
CA PHE A 197 3.07 -14.38 5.27
C PHE A 197 3.53 -14.47 6.73
N ILE A 198 4.23 -15.56 7.03
CA ILE A 198 4.73 -15.85 8.38
C ILE A 198 6.19 -15.43 8.53
N VAL A 199 6.51 -14.90 9.70
CA VAL A 199 7.85 -14.62 10.18
C VAL A 199 8.03 -15.10 11.62
N ASP A 200 9.23 -15.54 11.97
CA ASP A 200 9.60 -15.82 13.35
C ASP A 200 9.76 -14.53 14.15
N HIS A 201 9.37 -14.56 15.42
CA HIS A 201 9.61 -13.45 16.32
C HIS A 201 11.11 -13.34 16.66
N PRO A 202 11.77 -12.19 16.42
CA PRO A 202 13.22 -12.09 16.49
C PRO A 202 13.78 -12.34 17.90
N GLN A 203 13.02 -12.01 18.94
CA GLN A 203 13.42 -12.21 20.34
C GLN A 203 12.69 -13.34 21.08
N ARG A 204 11.71 -14.03 20.46
CA ARG A 204 10.90 -15.06 21.11
C ARG A 204 10.89 -16.35 20.28
N PRO A 205 11.83 -17.27 20.53
CA PRO A 205 11.90 -18.54 19.80
C PRO A 205 10.56 -19.29 19.83
N GLY A 206 10.14 -19.83 18.68
CA GLY A 206 8.90 -20.58 18.53
C GLY A 206 7.62 -19.72 18.40
N VAL A 207 7.71 -18.40 18.53
CA VAL A 207 6.58 -17.50 18.29
C VAL A 207 6.56 -17.09 16.81
N LEU A 208 5.45 -17.34 16.14
CA LEU A 208 5.22 -16.99 14.73
C LEU A 208 4.28 -15.79 14.63
N LEU A 209 4.59 -14.87 13.71
CA LEU A 209 3.80 -13.66 13.45
C LEU A 209 3.32 -13.61 12.00
N GLY A 210 2.08 -13.19 11.83
CA GLY A 210 1.50 -12.87 10.53
C GLY A 210 1.83 -11.44 10.10
N MET A 211 2.44 -11.27 8.93
CA MET A 211 2.78 -9.96 8.36
C MET A 211 2.14 -9.71 7.01
N ARG A 212 1.82 -8.45 6.73
CA ARG A 212 1.43 -7.93 5.43
C ARG A 212 2.28 -6.69 5.11
N PHE A 213 2.51 -6.44 3.83
CA PHE A 213 3.29 -5.30 3.35
C PHE A 213 2.52 -4.50 2.30
N VAL A 214 2.61 -3.17 2.43
CA VAL A 214 2.04 -2.23 1.48
C VAL A 214 3.03 -1.08 1.31
N PHE A 215 3.31 -0.69 0.08
CA PHE A 215 4.10 0.51 -0.18
C PHE A 215 3.25 1.75 -0.01
N HIS A 216 3.76 2.72 0.77
CA HIS A 216 3.20 4.05 0.89
C HIS A 216 3.83 4.95 -0.19
N CYS A 217 3.06 5.23 -1.24
CA CYS A 217 3.53 5.87 -2.46
C CYS A 217 3.20 7.36 -2.51
N ARG A 218 3.90 8.07 -3.42
CA ARG A 218 3.57 9.42 -3.85
C ARG A 218 3.22 9.41 -5.33
N GLN A 219 2.13 10.08 -5.69
CA GLN A 219 1.67 10.16 -7.07
C GLN A 219 1.54 11.61 -7.52
N ARG A 220 2.14 11.92 -8.67
CA ARG A 220 2.07 13.25 -9.26
C ARG A 220 0.63 13.52 -9.70
N PRO A 221 0.01 14.65 -9.28
CA PRO A 221 -1.31 15.01 -9.75
C PRO A 221 -1.32 15.13 -11.28
N GLY A 222 -2.34 14.57 -11.92
CA GLY A 222 -2.45 14.51 -13.39
C GLY A 222 -1.67 13.37 -14.06
N SER A 223 -0.86 12.60 -13.33
CA SER A 223 -0.14 11.44 -13.89
C SER A 223 -0.91 10.12 -13.80
N TYR A 224 -2.18 10.15 -13.39
CA TYR A 224 -3.00 8.95 -13.18
C TYR A 224 -4.46 9.22 -13.55
N LYS A 225 -5.19 8.15 -13.85
CA LYS A 225 -6.65 8.15 -14.02
C LYS A 225 -7.30 7.45 -12.83
N ILE A 226 -8.52 7.86 -12.47
CA ILE A 226 -9.31 7.17 -11.46
C ILE A 226 -10.05 6.02 -12.18
N GLY A 227 -9.59 4.79 -11.91
CA GLY A 227 -10.23 3.58 -12.41
C GLY A 227 -11.13 2.93 -11.36
N HIS A 228 -11.92 1.94 -11.79
CA HIS A 228 -12.78 1.13 -10.92
C HIS A 228 -12.03 0.41 -9.81
N GLU A 229 -12.75 0.09 -8.74
CA GLU A 229 -12.34 -1.01 -7.89
C GLU A 229 -12.29 -2.32 -8.71
N THR A 230 -11.22 -3.08 -8.54
CA THR A 230 -11.00 -4.40 -9.12
C THR A 230 -11.25 -5.54 -8.13
N VAL A 231 -11.56 -5.23 -6.86
CA VAL A 231 -12.12 -6.17 -5.88
C VAL A 231 -13.36 -5.57 -5.22
N GLY A 232 -14.45 -6.34 -5.16
CA GLY A 232 -15.64 -5.97 -4.39
C GLY A 232 -16.79 -5.26 -5.13
N ALA A 233 -16.73 -5.10 -6.46
CA ALA A 233 -17.91 -4.72 -7.24
C ALA A 233 -18.66 -5.99 -7.70
N ARG A 234 -19.67 -6.41 -6.92
CA ARG A 234 -20.90 -6.96 -7.53
C ARG A 234 -21.81 -5.78 -7.86
#